data_AF-U2PKL4-F1
#
_entry.id   AF-U2PKL4-F1
#
_cell.length_a   1.000
_cell.length_b   1.000
_cell.length_c   1.000
_cell.angle_alpha   90.00
_cell.angle_beta   90.00
_cell.angle_gamma   90.00
#
_symmetry.space_group_name_H-M   'P 1'
#
loop_
_entity.id
_entity.type
_entity.pdbx_description
1 polymer ?
#
loop_
_entity_poly.entity_id
_entity_poly.type
_entity_poly.pdbx_seq_one_letter_code
_entity_poly.pdbx_strand_id
1 'polypeptide(L)' 'MNTERQYMTDFKHPNDENRTIAMAYVPWQQFRNLYDLEQALQVGTIFAELDKPFTGRGGMYRENCM' A
#
# COMPACT_ATOMS: atom_id res chain seq x y z
N MET A 1 17.47 29.93 24.66
CA MET A 1 16.37 29.63 23.72
C MET A 1 17.01 29.06 22.46
N ASN A 2 16.38 28.04 21.88
CA ASN A 2 16.81 27.22 20.74
C ASN A 2 17.48 25.90 21.14
N THR A 3 16.68 25.06 21.80
CA THR A 3 16.84 23.61 21.71
C THR A 3 16.32 23.22 20.32
N GLU A 4 17.22 23.19 19.32
CA GLU A 4 16.95 22.50 18.07
C GLU A 4 16.58 21.07 18.43
N ARG A 5 15.33 20.66 18.21
CA ARG A 5 14.96 19.25 18.35
C ARG A 5 15.77 18.52 17.31
N GLN A 6 16.76 17.75 17.75
CA GLN A 6 17.50 16.82 16.92
C GLN A 6 16.48 15.84 16.31
N TYR A 7 16.05 16.13 15.08
CA TYR A 7 15.13 15.27 14.34
C TYR A 7 15.83 13.93 14.13
N MET A 8 15.11 12.83 14.34
CA MET A 8 15.63 11.46 14.27
C MET A 8 16.17 11.17 12.86
N THR A 9 17.48 11.30 12.67
CA THR A 9 18.21 11.10 11.40
C THR A 9 18.52 9.63 11.10
N ASP A 10 18.08 8.72 11.97
CA ASP A 10 18.59 7.35 12.04
C ASP A 10 17.87 6.39 11.08
N PHE A 11 16.91 6.88 10.29
CA PHE A 11 16.20 6.09 9.28
C PHE A 11 16.97 5.92 7.96
N LYS A 12 18.05 6.70 7.74
CA LYS A 12 18.86 6.58 6.53
C LYS A 12 20.11 5.78 6.84
N HIS A 13 20.13 4.51 6.44
CA HIS A 13 21.38 3.74 6.45
C HIS A 13 22.34 4.39 5.44
N PRO A 14 23.66 4.47 5.71
CA PRO A 14 24.64 5.14 4.84
C PRO A 14 24.75 4.55 3.41
N ASN A 15 24.05 3.45 3.10
CA ASN A 15 23.97 2.86 1.76
C ASN A 15 22.61 3.10 1.06
N ASP A 16 21.67 3.84 1.67
CA ASP A 16 20.32 4.07 1.13
C ASP A 16 20.23 5.37 0.28
N GLU A 17 21.36 5.98 -0.08
CA GLU A 17 21.40 7.24 -0.84
C GLU A 17 20.71 7.16 -2.20
N ASN A 18 20.56 5.95 -2.76
CA ASN A 18 19.89 5.68 -4.03
C ASN A 18 18.63 4.80 -3.88
N ARG A 19 18.13 4.57 -2.65
CA ARG A 19 16.89 3.81 -2.45
C ARG A 19 15.70 4.76 -2.58
N THR A 20 14.99 4.64 -3.70
CA THR A 20 13.70 5.29 -3.88
C THR A 20 12.74 4.77 -2.82
N ILE A 21 12.06 5.68 -2.13
CA ILE A 21 10.94 5.31 -1.25
C ILE A 21 9.95 4.53 -2.13
N ALA A 22 9.52 3.35 -1.67
CA ALA A 22 8.57 2.56 -2.41
C ALA A 22 7.27 3.37 -2.59
N MET A 23 7.03 3.81 -3.83
CA MET A 23 5.80 4.48 -4.23
C MET A 23 4.99 3.50 -5.06
N ALA A 24 3.81 3.12 -4.58
CA ALA A 24 2.87 2.37 -5.39
C ALA A 24 2.23 3.31 -6.42
N TYR A 25 2.41 3.03 -7.70
CA TYR A 25 1.69 3.73 -8.76
C TYR A 25 0.25 3.22 -8.81
N VAL A 26 -0.69 4.04 -8.33
CA VAL A 26 -2.12 3.72 -8.38
C VAL A 26 -2.70 4.21 -9.71
N PRO A 27 -3.28 3.33 -10.55
CA PRO A 27 -3.91 3.75 -11.79
C PRO A 27 -5.18 4.57 -11.53
N TRP A 28 -5.53 5.45 -12.46
CA TRP A 28 -6.78 6.20 -12.38
C TRP A 28 -7.99 5.27 -12.53
N GLN A 29 -8.88 5.28 -11.54
CA GLN A 29 -10.02 4.36 -11.49
C GLN A 29 -11.28 4.99 -12.09
N GLN A 30 -11.96 4.25 -12.97
CA GLN A 30 -13.22 4.68 -13.57
C GLN A 30 -14.40 4.32 -12.65
N PHE A 31 -15.40 5.22 -12.56
CA PHE A 31 -16.61 5.02 -11.77
C PHE A 31 -17.63 4.21 -12.57
N ARG A 32 -17.42 2.89 -12.60
CA ARG A 32 -18.29 1.93 -13.29
C ARG A 32 -18.57 0.75 -12.37
N ASN A 33 -19.74 0.14 -12.54
CA ASN A 33 -20.14 -1.07 -11.81
C ASN A 33 -20.00 -0.92 -10.28
N LEU A 34 -20.70 0.07 -9.73
CA LEU A 34 -20.67 0.38 -8.30
C LEU A 34 -21.77 -0.38 -7.56
N TYR A 35 -21.50 -0.73 -6.31
CA TYR A 35 -22.52 -1.19 -5.39
C TYR A 35 -23.40 -0.04 -4.91
N ASP A 36 -24.62 -0.37 -4.49
CA ASP A 36 -25.43 0.55 -3.71
C ASP A 36 -24.77 0.85 -2.36
N LEU A 37 -25.08 1.99 -1.75
CA LEU A 37 -24.37 2.52 -0.58
C LEU A 37 -24.43 1.57 0.62
N GLU A 38 -25.57 0.93 0.87
CA GLU A 38 -25.73 -0.01 1.98
C GLU A 38 -24.81 -1.23 1.80
N GLN A 39 -24.79 -1.79 0.59
CA GLN A 39 -23.93 -2.92 0.25
C GLN A 39 -22.45 -2.53 0.27
N ALA A 40 -22.09 -1.38 -0.28
CA ALA A 40 -20.73 -0.88 -0.28
C ALA A 40 -20.19 -0.67 1.15
N LEU A 41 -21.04 -0.21 2.07
CA LEU A 41 -20.68 -0.06 3.48
C LEU A 41 -20.38 -1.42 4.12
N GLN A 42 -21.17 -2.45 3.79
CA GLN A 42 -20.96 -3.81 4.30
C GLN A 42 -19.68 -4.45 3.73
N VAL A 43 -19.40 -4.28 2.44
CA VAL A 43 -18.22 -4.87 1.76
C VAL A 43 -16.94 -4.06 2.03
N GLY A 44 -17.05 -2.76 2.28
CA GLY A 44 -15.93 -1.86 2.52
C GLY A 44 -15.36 -1.22 1.24
N THR A 45 -16.04 -1.36 0.09
CA THR A 45 -15.70 -0.69 -1.16
C THR A 45 -16.97 -0.44 -1.98
N ILE A 46 -17.07 0.74 -2.62
CA ILE A 46 -18.13 1.00 -3.61
C ILE A 46 -17.87 0.32 -4.95
N PHE A 47 -16.61 -0.06 -5.22
CA PHE A 47 -16.20 -0.62 -6.50
C PHE A 47 -16.27 -2.15 -6.44
N ALA A 48 -17.22 -2.74 -7.16
CA ALA A 48 -17.36 -4.19 -7.23
C ALA A 48 -16.10 -4.88 -7.76
N GLU A 49 -15.32 -4.21 -8.62
CA GLU A 49 -14.06 -4.74 -9.16
C GLU A 49 -12.98 -4.97 -8.08
N LEU A 50 -13.08 -4.27 -6.95
CA LEU A 50 -12.15 -4.37 -5.82
C LEU A 50 -12.60 -5.40 -4.77
N ASP A 51 -13.83 -5.89 -4.82
CA ASP A 51 -14.32 -6.99 -3.98
C ASP A 51 -13.76 -8.33 -4.50
N LYS A 52 -12.50 -8.60 -4.14
CA LYS A 52 -11.77 -9.81 -4.55
C LYS A 52 -11.71 -10.79 -3.37
N PRO A 53 -11.87 -12.11 -3.61
CA PRO A 53 -11.76 -13.10 -2.55
C PRO A 53 -10.38 -13.04 -1.90
N PHE A 54 -10.35 -13.11 -0.57
CA PHE A 54 -9.10 -13.18 0.16
C PHE A 54 -8.43 -14.54 -0.09
N THR A 55 -7.33 -14.54 -0.85
CA THR A 55 -6.59 -15.78 -1.19
C THR A 55 -5.46 -16.08 -0.22
N GLY A 56 -5.17 -15.22 0.76
CA GLY A 56 -4.08 -15.41 1.74
C GLY A 56 -2.67 -15.47 1.14
N ARG A 57 -2.51 -15.25 -0.17
CA ARG A 57 -1.22 -15.27 -0.88
C ARG A 57 -0.53 -13.92 -0.80
N GLY A 58 -0.14 -13.51 0.40
CA GLY A 58 0.71 -12.35 0.62
C GLY A 58 2.18 -12.74 0.79
N GLY A 59 3.05 -12.26 -0.11
CA GLY A 59 4.48 -12.01 0.17
C GLY A 59 5.49 -13.17 0.10
N MET A 60 5.12 -14.43 -0.06
CA MET A 60 6.12 -15.51 -0.15
C MET A 60 6.57 -15.73 -1.61
N TYR A 61 7.68 -15.09 -2.00
CA TYR A 61 8.49 -15.64 -3.08
C TYR A 61 9.02 -16.99 -2.59
N ARG A 62 8.48 -18.08 -3.14
CA ARG A 62 9.17 -19.36 -3.06
C ARG A 62 10.29 -19.28 -4.10
N GLU A 63 11.44 -18.72 -3.73
CA GLU A 63 12.65 -19.13 -4.42
C GLU A 63 12.75 -20.65 -4.25
N ASN A 64 12.60 -21.38 -5.36
CA ASN A 64 12.95 -22.79 -5.37
C ASN A 64 14.44 -22.88 -5.05
N CYS A 65 14.78 -23.33 -3.85
CA CYS A 65 16.09 -23.88 -3.57
C CYS A 65 16.34 -25.03 -4.56
N MET A 66 17.20 -24.77 -5.54
CA MET A 66 17.96 -25.79 -6.27
C MET A 66 19.43 -25.47 -6.09
#